data_AF-A0A2W4JND5-F1
#
_entry.id   AF-A0A2W4JND5-F1
#
_cell.length_a   1.000
_cell.length_b   1.000
_cell.length_c   1.000
_cell.angle_alpha   90.00
_cell.angle_beta   90.00
_cell.angle_gamma   90.00
#
_symmetry.space_group_name_H-M   'P 1'
#
loop_
_entity.id
_entity.type
_entity.pdbx_description
1 polymer ?
#
loop_
_entity_poly.entity_id
_entity_poly.type
_entity_poly.pdbx_seq_one_letter_code
_entity_poly.pdbx_strand_id
1 'polypeptide(L)'
;MVPAGGGCIELGPLSPGELHELGSAMLGRALTPDAVATAHRLTGGIPGYARSFLAVDGHARLGGRDHETGPVSAPGCQALVELITAQYSVLSAPTMRMLATAALLGGSVPRAALAVALDAAPGVLTEAIDEATTAGVIDADGDVVRFRIPVVREAFASRTPQSVRSVLHEELAARLARAGMAAELVGKLLLKAPGALVKDWVPDWLLASVAELGASAPSLATELLTRTIRQPFATEAQRAAMLAALTRILLPSRGLAGVGALPSARLQAAGGVVHPVRKIPVGTQ
;
A
#
# COMPACT_ATOMS: atom_id res chain seq x y z
N MET A 1 40.32 -39.13 -25.33
CA MET A 1 38.91 -38.95 -24.92
C MET A 1 38.91 -38.69 -23.43
N VAL A 2 38.91 -37.42 -23.01
CA VAL A 2 38.97 -37.01 -21.60
C VAL A 2 37.59 -36.46 -21.25
N PRO A 3 36.91 -36.93 -20.18
CA PRO A 3 35.66 -36.34 -19.75
C PRO A 3 35.99 -35.06 -19.00
N ALA A 4 35.56 -33.90 -19.52
CA ALA A 4 35.54 -32.68 -18.74
C ALA A 4 34.36 -32.76 -17.77
N GLY A 5 34.62 -33.20 -16.54
CA GLY A 5 33.70 -33.04 -15.42
C GLY A 5 33.58 -31.55 -15.10
N GLY A 6 32.58 -30.89 -15.69
CA GLY A 6 32.25 -29.51 -15.36
C GLY A 6 31.67 -29.45 -13.95
N GLY A 7 32.47 -29.02 -12.98
CA GLY A 7 31.97 -28.68 -11.65
C GLY A 7 31.12 -27.42 -11.75
N CYS A 8 29.82 -27.53 -11.45
CA CYS A 8 28.98 -26.35 -11.24
C CYS A 8 29.33 -25.75 -9.87
N ILE A 9 29.77 -24.49 -9.87
CA ILE A 9 29.85 -23.69 -8.65
C ILE A 9 28.50 -22.96 -8.54
N GLU A 10 27.72 -23.30 -7.52
CA GLU A 10 26.52 -22.54 -7.20
C GLU A 10 26.93 -21.20 -6.60
N LEU A 11 26.61 -20.12 -7.31
CA LEU A 11 26.79 -18.77 -6.81
C LEU A 11 25.53 -18.37 -6.05
N GLY A 12 25.68 -18.14 -4.75
CA GLY A 12 24.63 -17.57 -3.91
C GLY A 12 24.38 -16.08 -4.21
N PRO A 13 23.32 -15.49 -3.63
CA PRO A 13 23.13 -14.05 -3.65
C PRO A 13 24.30 -13.31 -3.01
N LEU A 14 24.56 -12.08 -3.46
CA LEU A 14 25.54 -11.19 -2.85
C LEU A 14 25.18 -10.97 -1.38
N SER A 15 26.16 -11.20 -0.51
CA SER A 15 26.09 -10.78 0.89
C SER A 15 25.99 -9.25 1.00
N PRO A 16 25.52 -8.72 2.14
CA PRO A 16 25.52 -7.28 2.38
C PRO A 16 26.90 -6.63 2.20
N GLY A 17 27.98 -7.33 2.55
CA GLY A 17 29.35 -6.85 2.36
C GLY A 17 29.72 -6.72 0.88
N GLU A 18 29.47 -7.77 0.08
CA GLU A 18 29.73 -7.75 -1.37
C GLU A 18 28.85 -6.70 -2.08
N LEU A 19 27.61 -6.50 -1.60
CA LEU A 19 26.73 -5.47 -2.14
C LEU A 19 27.20 -4.05 -1.78
N HIS A 20 27.77 -3.86 -0.59
CA HIS A 20 28.41 -2.61 -0.21
C HIS A 20 29.61 -2.32 -1.10
N GLU A 21 30.48 -3.30 -1.35
CA GLU A 21 31.63 -3.16 -2.23
C GLU A 21 31.22 -2.82 -3.66
N LEU A 22 30.29 -3.60 -4.23
CA LEU A 22 29.75 -3.37 -5.56
C LEU A 22 29.11 -1.98 -5.68
N GLY A 23 28.24 -1.63 -4.74
CA GLY A 23 27.54 -0.34 -4.75
C GLY A 23 28.49 0.83 -4.57
N SER A 24 29.51 0.68 -3.74
CA SER A 24 30.50 1.74 -3.51
C SER A 24 31.38 1.97 -4.73
N ALA A 25 31.78 0.89 -5.41
CA ALA A 25 32.52 0.97 -6.68
C ALA A 25 31.68 1.61 -7.78
N MET A 26 30.39 1.25 -7.91
CA MET A 26 29.52 1.77 -8.98
C MET A 26 29.10 3.22 -8.77
N LEU A 27 28.85 3.63 -7.52
CA LEU A 27 28.35 4.98 -7.19
C LEU A 27 29.46 5.98 -6.83
N GLY A 28 30.72 5.51 -6.77
CA GLY A 28 31.87 6.33 -6.40
C GLY A 28 31.85 6.83 -4.95
N ARG A 29 31.06 6.20 -4.07
CA ARG A 29 30.90 6.61 -2.66
C ARG A 29 30.52 5.42 -1.78
N ALA A 30 30.93 5.44 -0.51
CA ALA A 30 30.51 4.42 0.44
C ALA A 30 28.98 4.39 0.62
N LEU A 31 28.39 3.20 0.60
CA LEU A 31 26.98 3.01 0.96
C LEU A 31 26.80 2.91 2.47
N THR A 32 25.78 3.58 3.01
CA THR A 32 25.40 3.41 4.42
C THR A 32 24.83 2.00 4.66
N PRO A 33 24.89 1.48 5.89
CA PRO A 33 24.27 0.18 6.22
C PRO A 33 22.79 0.10 5.81
N ASP A 34 22.03 1.18 6.00
CA ASP A 34 20.63 1.26 5.60
C ASP A 34 20.44 1.21 4.07
N ALA A 35 21.34 1.86 3.32
CA ALA A 35 21.33 1.81 1.86
C ALA A 35 21.64 0.40 1.35
N VAL A 36 22.62 -0.28 1.95
CA VAL A 36 22.96 -1.67 1.65
C VAL A 36 21.79 -2.59 1.97
N ALA A 37 21.19 -2.47 3.15
CA ALA A 37 20.02 -3.26 3.55
C ALA A 37 18.83 -3.04 2.61
N THR A 38 18.62 -1.80 2.17
CA THR A 38 17.57 -1.44 1.22
C THR A 38 17.83 -2.04 -0.16
N ALA A 39 19.03 -1.88 -0.71
CA ALA A 39 19.41 -2.46 -1.99
C ALA A 39 19.31 -3.99 -1.96
N HIS A 40 19.77 -4.63 -0.88
CA HIS A 40 19.70 -6.08 -0.72
C HIS A 40 18.24 -6.57 -0.71
N ARG A 41 17.37 -5.92 0.08
CA ARG A 41 15.94 -6.25 0.14
C ARG A 41 15.23 -6.05 -1.21
N LEU A 42 15.55 -5.00 -1.96
CA LEU A 42 14.89 -4.73 -3.24
C LEU A 42 15.31 -5.71 -4.34
N THR A 43 16.56 -6.16 -4.31
CA THR A 43 17.20 -6.95 -5.39
C THR A 43 17.33 -8.43 -5.03
N GLY A 44 17.08 -8.81 -3.79
CA GLY A 44 17.32 -10.15 -3.26
C GLY A 44 18.80 -10.52 -3.21
N GLY A 45 19.72 -9.55 -3.31
CA GLY A 45 21.16 -9.80 -3.46
C GLY A 45 21.55 -10.40 -4.81
N ILE A 46 20.62 -10.56 -5.76
CA ILE A 46 20.93 -11.15 -7.07
C ILE A 46 21.86 -10.21 -7.83
N PRO A 47 23.09 -10.63 -8.22
CA PRO A 47 24.10 -9.74 -8.77
C PRO A 47 23.63 -8.91 -9.97
N GLY A 48 22.88 -9.51 -10.90
CA GLY A 48 22.34 -8.81 -12.06
C GLY A 48 21.35 -7.70 -11.67
N TYR A 49 20.43 -8.00 -10.76
CA TYR A 49 19.45 -7.04 -10.25
C TYR A 49 20.10 -5.93 -9.44
N ALA A 50 21.08 -6.27 -8.59
CA ALA A 50 21.87 -5.31 -7.83
C ALA A 50 22.58 -4.31 -8.74
N ARG A 51 23.30 -4.79 -9.76
CA ARG A 51 23.98 -3.91 -10.73
C ARG A 51 23.01 -3.00 -11.46
N SER A 52 21.94 -3.57 -12.02
CA SER A 52 20.94 -2.77 -12.75
C SER A 52 20.27 -1.75 -11.85
N PHE A 53 19.87 -2.11 -10.62
CA PHE A 53 19.29 -1.16 -9.67
C PHE A 53 20.26 -0.03 -9.29
N LEU A 54 21.51 -0.36 -8.96
CA LEU A 54 22.53 0.61 -8.58
C LEU A 54 22.84 1.60 -9.71
N ALA A 55 22.95 1.10 -10.96
CA ALA A 55 23.23 1.94 -12.13
C ALA A 55 22.12 2.97 -12.42
N VAL A 56 20.89 2.67 -12.01
CA VAL A 56 19.68 3.40 -12.42
C VAL A 56 19.16 4.29 -11.31
N ASP A 57 18.97 3.70 -10.13
CA ASP A 57 18.29 4.30 -8.99
C ASP A 57 19.23 4.52 -7.81
N GLY A 58 20.45 3.95 -7.83
CA GLY A 58 21.37 3.99 -6.69
C GLY A 58 21.73 5.40 -6.25
N HIS A 59 21.82 6.36 -7.16
CA HIS A 59 22.04 7.76 -6.80
C HIS A 59 20.82 8.42 -6.15
N ALA A 60 19.63 8.24 -6.73
CA ALA A 60 18.41 8.92 -6.29
C ALA A 60 17.77 8.27 -5.05
N ARG A 61 17.75 6.93 -4.97
CA ARG A 61 17.04 6.17 -3.92
C ARG A 61 17.92 5.78 -2.74
N LEU A 62 19.26 5.85 -2.89
CA LEU A 62 20.22 5.58 -1.81
C LEU A 62 21.04 6.81 -1.41
N GLY A 63 20.75 7.99 -1.97
CA GLY A 63 21.33 9.27 -1.58
C GLY A 63 20.58 9.83 -0.37
N GLY A 64 21.27 10.04 0.75
CA GLY A 64 20.65 10.51 1.99
C GLY A 64 20.15 11.96 1.88
N ARG A 65 18.87 12.13 2.26
CA ARG A 65 18.07 13.34 2.52
C ARG A 65 17.85 14.32 1.35
N ASP A 66 16.57 14.70 1.26
CA ASP A 66 15.98 15.77 0.45
C ASP A 66 15.95 15.53 -1.06
N HIS A 67 15.07 14.64 -1.50
CA HIS A 67 14.33 14.88 -2.76
C HIS A 67 12.86 14.53 -2.56
N GLU A 68 12.02 15.54 -2.74
CA GLU A 68 10.59 15.38 -2.91
C GLU A 68 10.34 14.29 -3.96
N THR A 69 9.47 13.33 -3.61
CA THR A 69 8.99 12.27 -4.48
C THR A 69 8.21 12.85 -5.66
N GLY A 70 8.94 13.31 -6.68
CA GLY A 70 8.46 13.49 -8.04
C GLY A 70 8.56 12.18 -8.83
N PRO A 71 7.71 11.96 -9.85
CA PRO A 71 7.70 10.72 -10.60
C PRO A 71 9.00 10.57 -11.39
N VAL A 72 9.88 9.70 -10.93
CA VAL A 72 11.09 9.30 -11.66
C VAL A 72 10.66 8.55 -12.91
N SER A 73 10.45 9.27 -14.01
CA SER A 73 10.63 8.74 -15.35
C SER A 73 12.11 8.86 -15.69
N ALA A 74 12.93 7.96 -15.14
CA ALA A 74 14.34 7.87 -15.52
C ALA A 74 14.53 6.73 -16.55
N PRO A 75 15.33 6.95 -17.62
CA PRO A 75 15.65 5.96 -18.66
C PRO A 75 16.27 4.64 -18.17
N GLY A 76 16.61 4.52 -16.88
CA GLY A 76 17.23 3.33 -16.34
C GLY A 76 16.28 2.17 -16.03
N CYS A 77 14.96 2.37 -16.01
CA CYS A 77 14.02 1.24 -15.93
C CYS A 77 14.21 0.23 -17.07
N GLN A 78 14.70 0.67 -18.23
CA GLN A 78 14.69 -0.14 -19.44
C GLN A 78 15.66 -1.32 -19.39
N ALA A 79 16.91 -1.15 -18.96
CA ALA A 79 17.88 -2.25 -18.92
C ALA A 79 17.50 -3.35 -17.90
N LEU A 80 16.96 -2.93 -16.74
CA LEU A 80 16.43 -3.85 -15.73
C LEU A 80 15.17 -4.57 -16.24
N VAL A 81 14.27 -3.83 -16.89
CA VAL A 81 13.07 -4.39 -17.53
C VAL A 81 13.45 -5.36 -18.64
N GLU A 82 14.44 -5.05 -19.47
CA GLU A 82 14.95 -5.91 -20.54
C GLU A 82 15.58 -7.18 -19.98
N LEU A 83 16.42 -7.07 -18.95
CA LEU A 83 17.00 -8.22 -18.24
C LEU A 83 15.92 -9.15 -17.70
N ILE A 84 14.94 -8.59 -16.97
CA ILE A 84 13.84 -9.35 -16.37
C ILE A 84 12.92 -9.92 -17.44
N THR A 85 12.65 -9.17 -18.51
CA THR A 85 11.84 -9.64 -19.64
C THR A 85 12.53 -10.78 -20.37
N ALA A 86 13.85 -10.70 -20.60
CA ALA A 86 14.62 -11.77 -21.20
C ALA A 86 14.62 -13.02 -20.31
N GLN A 87 14.85 -12.84 -19.01
CA GLN A 87 14.87 -13.93 -18.02
C GLN A 87 13.54 -14.70 -17.96
N TYR A 88 12.41 -13.99 -18.07
CA TYR A 88 11.07 -14.58 -17.98
C TYR A 88 10.36 -14.70 -19.34
N SER A 89 11.10 -14.58 -20.44
CA SER A 89 10.53 -14.68 -21.81
C SER A 89 9.97 -16.06 -22.14
N VAL A 90 10.38 -17.08 -21.38
CA VAL A 90 9.91 -18.47 -21.52
C VAL A 90 8.49 -18.66 -20.95
N LEU A 91 8.01 -17.73 -20.12
CA LEU A 91 6.68 -17.81 -19.53
C LEU A 91 5.58 -17.64 -20.58
N SER A 92 4.49 -18.39 -20.40
CA SER A 92 3.31 -18.28 -21.25
C SER A 92 2.70 -16.86 -21.22
N ALA A 93 2.02 -16.49 -22.31
CA ALA A 93 1.34 -15.19 -22.39
C ALA A 93 0.29 -14.96 -21.28
N PRO A 94 -0.53 -15.96 -20.88
CA PRO A 94 -1.40 -15.85 -19.70
C PRO A 94 -0.64 -15.49 -18.42
N THR A 95 0.48 -16.16 -18.16
CA THR A 95 1.32 -15.92 -16.98
C THR A 95 1.94 -14.54 -16.97
N MET A 96 2.44 -14.09 -18.12
CA MET A 96 2.97 -12.74 -18.27
C MET A 96 1.90 -11.66 -18.05
N ARG A 97 0.66 -11.87 -18.52
CA ARG A 97 -0.47 -10.97 -18.25
C ARG A 97 -0.86 -10.98 -16.77
N MET A 98 -0.85 -12.15 -16.14
CA MET A 98 -1.14 -12.29 -14.71
C MET A 98 -0.09 -11.56 -13.86
N LEU A 99 1.20 -11.73 -14.15
CA LEU A 99 2.30 -11.04 -13.45
C LEU A 99 2.22 -9.52 -13.62
N ALA A 100 1.95 -9.03 -14.84
CA ALA A 100 1.75 -7.61 -15.08
C ALA A 100 0.58 -7.05 -14.24
N THR A 101 -0.55 -7.76 -14.20
CA THR A 101 -1.71 -7.36 -13.42
C THR A 101 -1.43 -7.40 -11.91
N ALA A 102 -0.78 -8.44 -11.42
CA ALA A 102 -0.36 -8.54 -10.01
C ALA A 102 0.59 -7.41 -9.61
N ALA A 103 1.49 -6.99 -10.50
CA ALA A 103 2.39 -5.86 -10.27
C ALA A 103 1.64 -4.52 -10.14
N LEU A 104 0.60 -4.30 -10.97
CA LEU A 104 -0.27 -3.12 -10.88
C LEU A 104 -1.08 -3.10 -9.57
N LEU A 105 -1.54 -4.25 -9.11
CA LEU A 105 -2.29 -4.40 -7.85
C LEU A 105 -1.41 -4.24 -6.58
N GLY A 106 -0.09 -4.13 -6.73
CA GLY A 106 0.84 -3.86 -5.63
C GLY A 106 1.77 -5.01 -5.24
N GLY A 107 1.65 -6.17 -5.91
CA GLY A 107 2.59 -7.29 -5.80
C GLY A 107 2.41 -8.23 -4.62
N SER A 108 1.45 -7.98 -3.73
CA SER A 108 0.92 -8.97 -2.77
C SER A 108 -0.59 -8.92 -2.89
N VAL A 109 -1.18 -9.92 -3.52
CA VAL A 109 -2.54 -9.83 -4.07
C VAL A 109 -3.32 -11.12 -3.79
N PRO A 110 -4.56 -11.04 -3.31
CA PRO A 110 -5.44 -12.21 -3.21
C PRO A 110 -5.68 -12.86 -4.58
N ARG A 111 -5.74 -14.20 -4.67
CA ARG A 111 -6.03 -14.91 -5.93
C ARG A 111 -7.40 -14.51 -6.47
N ALA A 112 -8.39 -14.31 -5.59
CA ALA A 112 -9.70 -13.80 -5.96
C ALA A 112 -9.63 -12.41 -6.64
N ALA A 113 -8.76 -11.51 -6.16
CA ALA A 113 -8.58 -10.21 -6.80
C ALA A 113 -7.95 -10.34 -8.19
N LEU A 114 -7.00 -11.28 -8.37
CA LEU A 114 -6.41 -11.57 -9.68
C LEU A 114 -7.45 -12.15 -10.65
N ALA A 115 -8.30 -13.07 -10.17
CA ALA A 115 -9.39 -13.65 -10.98
C ALA A 115 -10.33 -12.56 -11.49
N VAL A 116 -10.78 -11.66 -10.61
CA VAL A 116 -11.64 -10.53 -10.96
C VAL A 116 -10.92 -9.56 -11.90
N ALA A 117 -9.67 -9.23 -11.62
CA ALA A 117 -8.90 -8.27 -12.43
C ALA A 117 -8.66 -8.79 -13.86
N LEU A 118 -8.38 -10.08 -14.01
CA LEU A 118 -8.07 -10.72 -15.29
C LEU A 118 -9.30 -11.22 -16.04
N ASP A 119 -10.46 -11.28 -15.38
CA ASP A 119 -11.66 -11.97 -15.88
C ASP A 119 -11.32 -13.41 -16.35
N ALA A 120 -10.48 -14.08 -15.57
CA ALA A 120 -9.89 -15.38 -15.94
C ALA A 120 -10.69 -16.54 -15.33
N ALA A 121 -10.85 -17.61 -16.12
CA ALA A 121 -11.36 -18.87 -15.60
C ALA A 121 -10.44 -19.43 -14.51
N PRO A 122 -10.98 -20.08 -13.45
CA PRO A 122 -10.18 -20.57 -12.33
C PRO A 122 -9.02 -21.49 -12.72
N GLY A 123 -9.21 -22.36 -13.72
CA GLY A 123 -8.19 -23.26 -14.22
C GLY A 123 -7.01 -22.52 -14.84
N VAL A 124 -7.29 -21.55 -15.73
CA VAL A 124 -6.27 -20.74 -16.40
C VAL A 124 -5.46 -19.92 -15.41
N LEU A 125 -6.12 -19.37 -14.38
CA LEU A 125 -5.40 -18.63 -13.33
C LEU A 125 -4.50 -19.54 -12.50
N THR A 126 -4.95 -20.75 -12.20
CA THR A 126 -4.16 -21.72 -11.42
C THR A 126 -2.92 -22.15 -12.19
N GLU A 127 -3.06 -22.51 -13.47
CA GLU A 127 -1.92 -22.84 -14.34
C GLU A 127 -0.91 -21.70 -14.41
N ALA A 128 -1.39 -20.44 -14.52
CA ALA A 128 -0.51 -19.28 -14.57
C ALA A 128 0.24 -19.03 -13.25
N ILE A 129 -0.41 -19.26 -12.11
CA ILE A 129 0.23 -19.15 -10.78
C ILE A 129 1.28 -20.24 -10.63
N ASP A 130 0.95 -21.49 -10.97
CA ASP A 130 1.86 -22.63 -10.84
C ASP A 130 3.10 -22.45 -11.73
N GLU A 131 2.93 -21.96 -12.96
CA GLU A 131 4.03 -21.64 -13.87
C GLU A 131 4.95 -20.54 -13.28
N ALA A 132 4.37 -19.45 -12.78
CA ALA A 132 5.14 -18.35 -12.20
C ALA A 132 5.83 -18.70 -10.87
N THR A 133 5.22 -19.58 -10.06
CA THR A 133 5.85 -20.13 -8.85
C THR A 133 6.99 -21.08 -9.20
N THR A 134 6.81 -21.95 -10.20
CA THR A 134 7.87 -22.84 -10.70
C THR A 134 9.06 -22.04 -11.24
N ALA A 135 8.80 -20.92 -11.91
CA ALA A 135 9.83 -20.00 -12.39
C ALA A 135 10.46 -19.13 -11.29
N GLY A 136 10.01 -19.23 -10.04
CA GLY A 136 10.55 -18.48 -8.90
C GLY A 136 10.29 -16.97 -8.95
N VAL A 137 9.25 -16.53 -9.67
CA VAL A 137 8.87 -15.11 -9.73
C VAL A 137 8.04 -14.72 -8.51
N ILE A 138 7.13 -15.60 -8.13
CA ILE A 138 6.15 -15.39 -7.06
C ILE A 138 6.17 -16.55 -6.07
N ASP A 139 5.78 -16.24 -4.83
CA ASP A 139 5.36 -17.22 -3.85
C ASP A 139 3.83 -17.20 -3.76
N ALA A 140 3.23 -18.38 -3.80
CA ALA A 140 1.81 -18.58 -3.52
C ALA A 140 1.67 -19.13 -2.09
N ASP A 141 1.16 -18.29 -1.19
CA ASP A 141 0.94 -18.62 0.21
C ASP A 141 -0.58 -18.60 0.48
N GLY A 142 -1.17 -19.80 0.48
CA GLY A 142 -2.61 -19.98 0.56
C GLY A 142 -3.34 -19.26 -0.59
N ASP A 143 -4.15 -18.26 -0.23
CA ASP A 143 -4.94 -17.47 -1.18
C ASP A 143 -4.25 -16.16 -1.60
N VAL A 144 -2.98 -15.95 -1.25
CA VAL A 144 -2.24 -14.74 -1.60
C VAL A 144 -1.03 -15.06 -2.48
N VAL A 145 -0.91 -14.32 -3.57
CA VAL A 145 0.26 -14.36 -4.46
C VAL A 145 1.15 -13.16 -4.17
N ARG A 146 2.45 -13.40 -3.98
CA ARG A 146 3.43 -12.36 -3.67
C ARG A 146 4.65 -12.45 -4.57
N PHE A 147 5.14 -11.32 -5.08
CA PHE A 147 6.44 -11.30 -5.74
C PHE A 147 7.55 -11.57 -4.73
N ARG A 148 8.44 -12.50 -5.05
CA ARG A 148 9.61 -12.83 -4.22
C ARG A 148 10.57 -11.66 -4.13
N ILE A 149 10.74 -10.95 -5.25
CA ILE A 149 11.75 -9.90 -5.39
C ILE A 149 11.06 -8.58 -5.80
N PRO A 150 11.14 -7.52 -4.98
CA PRO A 150 10.48 -6.25 -5.25
C PRO A 150 10.86 -5.60 -6.58
N VAL A 151 12.14 -5.68 -6.98
CA VAL A 151 12.60 -5.10 -8.25
C VAL A 151 11.99 -5.79 -9.47
N VAL A 152 11.66 -7.08 -9.37
CA VAL A 152 10.97 -7.82 -10.43
C VAL A 152 9.55 -7.30 -10.60
N ARG A 153 8.82 -7.10 -9.50
CA ARG A 153 7.51 -6.43 -9.52
C ARG A 153 7.59 -5.05 -10.15
N GLU A 154 8.56 -4.23 -9.76
CA GLU A 154 8.73 -2.88 -10.32
C GLU A 154 8.95 -2.92 -11.82
N ALA A 155 9.77 -3.85 -12.31
CA ALA A 155 9.97 -4.03 -13.74
C ALA A 155 8.67 -4.39 -14.47
N PHE A 156 7.88 -5.35 -13.95
CA PHE A 156 6.58 -5.69 -14.53
C PHE A 156 5.60 -4.51 -14.55
N ALA A 157 5.56 -3.69 -13.49
CA ALA A 157 4.74 -2.48 -13.47
C ALA A 157 5.24 -1.42 -14.47
N SER A 158 6.57 -1.28 -14.61
CA SER A 158 7.23 -0.33 -15.51
C SER A 158 7.09 -0.65 -16.98
N ARG A 159 6.77 -1.89 -17.35
CA ARG A 159 6.41 -2.26 -18.74
C ARG A 159 5.18 -1.52 -19.25
N THR A 160 4.29 -1.10 -18.34
CA THR A 160 3.14 -0.27 -18.69
C THR A 160 3.54 1.20 -18.56
N PRO A 161 3.44 2.00 -19.64
CA PRO A 161 3.70 3.44 -19.60
C PRO A 161 2.85 4.13 -18.53
N GLN A 162 3.40 5.16 -17.88
CA GLN A 162 2.74 5.81 -16.73
C GLN A 162 1.33 6.36 -17.07
N SER A 163 1.12 6.89 -18.27
CA SER A 163 -0.19 7.38 -18.73
C SER A 163 -1.22 6.25 -18.81
N VAL A 164 -0.85 5.11 -19.40
CA VAL A 164 -1.68 3.90 -19.49
C VAL A 164 -1.92 3.30 -18.11
N ARG A 165 -0.91 3.32 -17.24
CA ARG A 165 -0.98 2.77 -15.88
C ARG A 165 -2.05 3.46 -15.04
N SER A 166 -2.16 4.78 -15.12
CA SER A 166 -3.20 5.53 -14.42
C SER A 166 -4.61 5.10 -14.85
N VAL A 167 -4.83 4.90 -16.16
CA VAL A 167 -6.11 4.40 -16.69
C VAL A 167 -6.39 2.98 -16.20
N LEU A 168 -5.39 2.08 -16.24
CA LEU A 168 -5.57 0.71 -15.77
C LEU A 168 -5.85 0.63 -14.26
N HIS A 169 -5.16 1.44 -13.44
CA HIS A 169 -5.45 1.49 -12.00
C HIS A 169 -6.89 1.96 -11.73
N GLU A 170 -7.39 2.92 -12.50
CA GLU A 170 -8.79 3.36 -12.44
C GLU A 170 -9.76 2.23 -12.81
N GLU A 171 -9.53 1.56 -13.94
CA GLU A 171 -10.37 0.44 -14.42
C GLU A 171 -10.37 -0.73 -13.43
N LEU A 172 -9.19 -1.08 -12.90
CA LEU A 172 -9.03 -2.12 -11.90
C LEU A 172 -9.74 -1.75 -10.59
N ALA A 173 -9.61 -0.51 -10.12
CA ALA A 173 -10.32 -0.05 -8.93
C ALA A 173 -11.84 -0.19 -9.10
N ALA A 174 -12.39 0.26 -10.23
CA ALA A 174 -13.81 0.17 -10.51
C ALA A 174 -14.28 -1.30 -10.62
N ARG A 175 -13.50 -2.18 -11.26
CA ARG A 175 -13.83 -3.61 -11.39
C ARG A 175 -13.84 -4.31 -10.04
N LEU A 176 -12.81 -4.08 -9.22
CA LEU A 176 -12.70 -4.68 -7.89
C LEU A 176 -13.76 -4.14 -6.92
N ALA A 177 -14.10 -2.85 -7.01
CA ALA A 177 -15.18 -2.26 -6.23
C ALA A 177 -16.53 -2.91 -6.55
N ARG A 178 -16.86 -3.10 -7.83
CA ARG A 178 -18.11 -3.77 -8.25
C ARG A 178 -18.18 -5.23 -7.82
N ALA A 179 -17.04 -5.90 -7.76
CA ALA A 179 -16.95 -7.28 -7.28
C ALA A 179 -16.97 -7.40 -5.75
N GLY A 180 -17.03 -6.28 -5.01
CA GLY A 180 -17.05 -6.29 -3.54
C GLY A 180 -15.73 -6.74 -2.92
N MET A 181 -14.60 -6.53 -3.60
CA MET A 181 -13.27 -6.84 -3.05
C MET A 181 -12.92 -5.91 -1.90
N ALA A 182 -11.97 -6.34 -1.05
CA ALA A 182 -11.52 -5.62 0.13
C ALA A 182 -11.27 -4.13 -0.16
N ALA A 183 -11.85 -3.26 0.68
CA ALA A 183 -11.85 -1.82 0.42
C ALA A 183 -10.44 -1.23 0.40
N GLU A 184 -9.53 -1.80 1.19
CA GLU A 184 -8.12 -1.40 1.22
C GLU A 184 -7.44 -1.58 -0.15
N LEU A 185 -7.75 -2.66 -0.87
CA LEU A 185 -7.19 -2.93 -2.20
C LEU A 185 -7.65 -1.88 -3.22
N VAL A 186 -8.96 -1.61 -3.24
CA VAL A 186 -9.57 -0.60 -4.12
C VAL A 186 -9.01 0.78 -3.80
N GLY A 187 -8.94 1.14 -2.51
CA GLY A 187 -8.42 2.42 -2.05
C GLY A 187 -6.97 2.67 -2.46
N LYS A 188 -6.11 1.65 -2.38
CA LYS A 188 -4.71 1.73 -2.85
C LYS A 188 -4.63 2.01 -4.35
N LEU A 189 -5.51 1.43 -5.16
CA LEU A 189 -5.55 1.68 -6.61
C LEU A 189 -6.03 3.08 -6.93
N LEU A 190 -7.07 3.57 -6.24
CA LEU A 190 -7.57 4.94 -6.39
C LEU A 190 -6.49 5.97 -6.09
N LEU A 191 -5.66 5.77 -5.07
CA LEU A 191 -4.55 6.69 -4.79
C LEU A 191 -3.41 6.64 -5.82
N LYS A 192 -3.22 5.49 -6.50
CA LYS A 192 -2.25 5.35 -7.59
C LYS A 192 -2.74 5.97 -8.90
N ALA A 193 -4.03 6.28 -9.03
CA ALA A 193 -4.62 6.97 -10.16
C ALA A 193 -5.46 8.16 -9.68
N PRO A 194 -4.87 9.35 -9.47
CA PRO A 194 -5.60 10.51 -8.98
C PRO A 194 -6.84 10.88 -9.82
N GLY A 195 -6.83 10.61 -11.13
CA GLY A 195 -7.99 10.80 -12.01
C GLY A 195 -9.17 9.88 -11.68
N ALA A 196 -8.91 8.69 -11.12
CA ALA A 196 -9.95 7.75 -10.69
C ALA A 196 -10.82 8.32 -9.57
N LEU A 197 -10.24 9.17 -8.71
CA LEU A 197 -10.99 9.85 -7.67
C LEU A 197 -12.08 10.75 -8.24
N VAL A 198 -12.02 11.15 -9.53
CA VAL A 198 -12.98 12.06 -10.15
C VAL A 198 -14.27 11.36 -10.63
N LYS A 199 -14.35 10.04 -10.46
CA LYS A 199 -15.51 9.27 -10.91
C LYS A 199 -16.69 9.38 -9.94
N ASP A 200 -17.88 9.42 -10.53
CA ASP A 200 -19.17 9.53 -9.86
C ASP A 200 -19.46 8.39 -8.86
N TRP A 201 -18.94 7.18 -9.09
CA TRP A 201 -19.11 6.05 -8.18
C TRP A 201 -18.28 6.16 -6.89
N VAL A 202 -17.21 6.96 -6.87
CA VAL A 202 -16.23 6.98 -5.77
C VAL A 202 -16.82 7.50 -4.46
N PRO A 203 -17.59 8.60 -4.40
CA PRO A 203 -18.20 9.06 -3.15
C PRO A 203 -19.09 8.00 -2.48
N ASP A 204 -19.95 7.36 -3.26
CA ASP A 204 -20.89 6.37 -2.73
C ASP A 204 -20.16 5.12 -2.26
N TRP A 205 -19.19 4.63 -3.05
CA TRP A 205 -18.33 3.53 -2.63
C TRP A 205 -17.54 3.86 -1.37
N LEU A 206 -16.96 5.07 -1.29
CA LEU A 206 -16.15 5.48 -0.14
C LEU A 206 -17.00 5.57 1.13
N LEU A 207 -18.20 6.14 1.04
CA LEU A 207 -19.13 6.20 2.17
C LEU A 207 -19.59 4.81 2.63
N ALA A 208 -19.86 3.90 1.69
CA ALA A 208 -20.21 2.52 2.00
C ALA A 208 -19.05 1.74 2.66
N SER A 209 -17.80 2.05 2.26
CA SER A 209 -16.60 1.32 2.68
C SER A 209 -15.84 1.96 3.85
N VAL A 210 -16.26 3.16 4.31
CA VAL A 210 -15.48 3.96 5.26
C VAL A 210 -15.33 3.29 6.63
N ALA A 211 -16.31 2.50 7.06
CA ALA A 211 -16.24 1.78 8.32
C ALA A 211 -15.19 0.66 8.27
N GLU A 212 -15.16 -0.10 7.17
CA GLU A 212 -14.14 -1.13 6.93
C GLU A 212 -12.76 -0.49 6.85
N LEU A 213 -12.59 0.53 6.00
CA LEU A 213 -11.33 1.24 5.82
C LEU A 213 -10.84 1.89 7.12
N GLY A 214 -11.75 2.46 7.92
CA GLY A 214 -11.42 3.07 9.19
C GLY A 214 -10.90 2.07 10.23
N ALA A 215 -11.31 0.80 10.15
CA ALA A 215 -10.85 -0.27 11.04
C ALA A 215 -9.55 -0.92 10.55
N SER A 216 -9.44 -1.22 9.25
CA SER A 216 -8.30 -1.96 8.69
C SER A 216 -7.14 -1.06 8.26
N ALA A 217 -7.44 0.13 7.72
CA ALA A 217 -6.44 1.04 7.14
C ALA A 217 -6.77 2.52 7.42
N PRO A 218 -6.71 2.99 8.68
CA PRO A 218 -7.15 4.34 9.06
C PRO A 218 -6.45 5.47 8.28
N SER A 219 -5.16 5.32 8.01
CA SER A 219 -4.39 6.31 7.24
C SER A 219 -4.86 6.39 5.79
N LEU A 220 -5.14 5.24 5.17
CA LEU A 220 -5.67 5.16 3.81
C LEU A 220 -7.06 5.79 3.73
N ALA A 221 -7.93 5.49 4.70
CA ALA A 221 -9.26 6.08 4.82
C ALA A 221 -9.19 7.62 4.91
N THR A 222 -8.32 8.12 5.79
CA THR A 222 -8.10 9.56 6.02
C THR A 222 -7.64 10.26 4.74
N GLU A 223 -6.69 9.67 4.03
CA GLU A 223 -6.18 10.22 2.78
C GLU A 223 -7.24 10.26 1.68
N LEU A 224 -7.99 9.17 1.49
CA LEU A 224 -9.07 9.08 0.50
C LEU A 224 -10.18 10.10 0.79
N LEU A 225 -10.64 10.19 2.04
CA LEU A 225 -11.66 11.17 2.45
C LEU A 225 -11.17 12.60 2.19
N THR A 226 -9.96 12.92 2.64
CA THR A 226 -9.38 14.26 2.48
C THR A 226 -9.27 14.68 1.02
N ARG A 227 -8.84 13.77 0.14
CA ARG A 227 -8.71 14.03 -1.30
C ARG A 227 -10.07 14.12 -1.99
N THR A 228 -11.03 13.27 -1.63
CA THR A 228 -12.34 13.19 -2.29
C THR A 228 -13.24 14.38 -1.92
N ILE A 229 -13.20 14.86 -0.67
CA ILE A 229 -13.97 16.03 -0.21
C ILE A 229 -13.67 17.29 -1.04
N ARG A 230 -12.42 17.46 -1.50
CA ARG A 230 -11.97 18.62 -2.27
C ARG A 230 -12.44 18.60 -3.72
N GLN A 231 -13.09 17.53 -4.16
CA GLN A 231 -13.44 17.36 -5.55
C GLN A 231 -14.84 17.87 -5.89
N PRO A 232 -15.09 18.31 -7.14
CA PRO A 232 -16.33 19.00 -7.50
C PRO A 232 -17.56 18.08 -7.56
N PHE A 233 -17.41 16.78 -7.82
CA PHE A 233 -18.52 15.85 -8.09
C PHE A 233 -19.21 15.30 -6.83
N ALA A 234 -18.65 15.50 -5.63
CA ALA A 234 -19.36 15.14 -4.40
C ALA A 234 -20.54 16.10 -4.16
N THR A 235 -21.70 15.58 -3.80
CA THR A 235 -22.83 16.41 -3.34
C THR A 235 -22.53 17.00 -1.96
N GLU A 236 -23.26 18.05 -1.57
CA GLU A 236 -23.08 18.65 -0.25
C GLU A 236 -23.38 17.67 0.89
N ALA A 237 -24.39 16.81 0.71
CA ALA A 237 -24.70 15.74 1.66
C ALA A 237 -23.56 14.72 1.78
N GLN A 238 -22.99 14.28 0.65
CA GLN A 238 -21.84 13.37 0.65
C GLN A 238 -20.61 14.03 1.28
N ARG A 239 -20.34 15.32 1.01
CA ARG A 239 -19.26 16.08 1.66
C ARG A 239 -19.41 16.13 3.17
N ALA A 240 -20.61 16.46 3.66
CA ALA A 240 -20.90 16.48 5.09
C ALA A 240 -20.71 15.09 5.73
N ALA A 241 -21.19 14.02 5.08
CA ALA A 241 -21.02 12.65 5.55
C ALA A 241 -19.55 12.21 5.59
N MET A 242 -18.77 12.54 4.56
CA MET A 242 -17.33 12.26 4.52
C MET A 242 -16.56 13.02 5.60
N LEU A 243 -16.88 14.29 5.83
CA LEU A 243 -16.29 15.08 6.92
C LEU A 243 -16.61 14.46 8.29
N ALA A 244 -17.86 14.04 8.51
CA ALA A 244 -18.27 13.35 9.74
C ALA A 244 -17.59 11.97 9.91
N ALA A 245 -17.24 11.29 8.82
CA ALA A 245 -16.46 10.06 8.88
C ALA A 245 -14.98 10.33 9.21
N LEU A 246 -14.41 11.35 8.58
CA LEU A 246 -13.03 11.79 8.83
C LEU A 246 -12.84 12.21 10.29
N THR A 247 -13.77 12.97 10.86
CA THR A 247 -13.72 13.36 12.28
C THR A 247 -13.77 12.15 13.20
N ARG A 248 -14.62 11.14 12.93
CA ARG A 248 -14.67 9.90 13.72
C ARG A 248 -13.37 9.10 13.68
N ILE A 249 -12.68 9.08 12.54
CA ILE A 249 -11.39 8.38 12.39
C ILE A 249 -10.27 9.14 13.12
N LEU A 250 -10.22 10.47 12.99
CA LEU A 250 -9.17 11.30 13.59
C LEU A 250 -9.37 11.56 15.08
N LEU A 251 -10.62 11.60 15.52
CA LEU A 251 -11.03 11.74 16.91
C LEU A 251 -11.76 10.46 17.30
N PRO A 252 -11.03 9.33 17.46
CA PRO A 252 -11.65 8.13 17.99
C PRO A 252 -12.26 8.55 19.32
N SER A 253 -13.57 8.34 19.45
CA SER A 253 -14.31 8.75 20.63
C SER A 253 -13.58 8.21 21.84
N ARG A 254 -12.90 9.11 22.57
CA ARG A 254 -12.41 8.81 23.92
C ARG A 254 -13.69 8.45 24.65
N GLY A 255 -13.89 7.16 24.90
CA GLY A 255 -15.09 6.69 25.56
C GLY A 255 -15.32 7.55 26.79
N LEU A 256 -16.54 8.06 26.94
CA LEU A 256 -17.02 8.61 28.21
C LEU A 256 -17.16 7.49 29.27
N ALA A 257 -16.26 6.50 29.28
CA ALA A 257 -16.09 5.52 30.32
C ALA A 257 -15.20 6.14 31.42
N GLY A 258 -15.73 7.19 32.04
CA GLY A 258 -15.02 7.98 33.05
C GLY A 258 -15.83 9.10 33.68
N VAL A 259 -17.15 9.17 33.46
CA VAL A 259 -18.05 10.00 34.27
C VAL A 259 -19.13 9.09 34.86
N GLY A 260 -18.69 8.09 35.62
CA GLY A 260 -19.54 7.32 36.52
C GLY A 260 -19.48 7.96 37.91
N ALA A 261 -20.67 8.30 38.42
CA ALA A 261 -20.97 8.68 39.81
C ALA A 261 -20.65 10.12 40.25
N LEU A 262 -21.57 11.04 39.95
CA LEU A 262 -21.98 12.00 40.98
C LEU A 262 -22.79 11.24 42.05
N PRO A 263 -22.43 11.29 43.35
CA PRO A 263 -23.25 10.69 44.38
C PRO A 263 -24.57 11.46 44.52
N SER A 264 -25.67 10.81 44.18
CA SER A 264 -27.02 11.25 44.52
C SER A 264 -27.26 11.00 46.01
N ALA A 265 -26.84 11.94 46.85
CA ALA A 265 -27.16 11.92 48.28
C ALA A 265 -28.59 12.45 48.50
N ARG A 266 -29.52 11.49 48.61
CA ARG A 266 -30.80 11.49 49.32
C ARG A 266 -31.33 12.84 49.84
N LEU A 267 -32.38 13.33 49.18
CA LEU A 267 -33.42 14.12 49.84
C LEU A 267 -34.44 13.14 50.43
N GLN A 268 -34.35 12.86 51.74
CA GLN A 268 -35.48 12.33 52.50
C GLN A 268 -36.13 13.46 53.29
N ALA A 269 -37.45 13.54 53.15
CA ALA A 269 -38.30 14.60 53.66
C ALA A 269 -38.79 14.34 55.10
N ALA A 270 -39.12 15.46 55.73
CA ALA A 270 -40.20 15.68 56.70
C ALA A 270 -40.05 15.23 58.16
N GLY A 271 -40.08 16.22 59.06
CA GLY A 271 -40.66 16.10 60.40
C GLY A 271 -39.98 16.94 61.48
N GLY A 272 -40.61 18.07 61.86
CA GLY A 272 -40.55 18.52 63.26
C GLY A 272 -39.92 19.90 63.57
N VAL A 273 -40.77 20.93 63.53
CA VAL A 273 -40.95 22.07 64.47
C VAL A 273 -39.73 22.82 65.10
N VAL A 274 -39.86 24.15 65.06
CA VAL A 274 -39.55 25.18 66.10
C VAL A 274 -38.54 26.25 65.67
N HIS A 275 -39.08 27.45 65.38
CA HIS A 275 -38.43 28.77 65.40
C HIS A 275 -37.67 29.04 66.72
N PRO A 276 -36.55 29.80 66.73
CA PRO A 276 -36.70 31.26 66.78
C PRO A 276 -35.60 32.12 66.10
N VAL A 277 -36.09 33.22 65.53
CA VAL A 277 -35.60 34.62 65.61
C VAL A 277 -34.22 34.85 66.27
N ARG A 278 -33.26 35.44 65.54
CA ARG A 278 -32.73 36.82 65.80
C ARG A 278 -31.55 37.22 64.90
N LYS A 279 -31.75 38.40 64.29
CA LYS A 279 -30.83 39.54 64.13
C LYS A 279 -29.59 39.41 63.21
N ILE A 280 -29.78 40.03 62.05
CA ILE A 280 -28.79 40.78 61.26
C ILE A 280 -28.18 41.91 62.12
N PRO A 281 -26.90 42.28 61.88
CA PRO A 281 -26.53 43.69 61.83
C PRO A 281 -26.04 44.08 60.44
N VAL A 282 -26.73 45.06 59.86
CA VAL A 282 -26.27 45.90 58.76
C VAL A 282 -25.26 46.87 59.39
N GLY A 283 -24.11 47.06 58.74
CA GLY A 283 -22.99 47.81 59.28
C GLY A 283 -23.21 49.32 59.38
N THR A 284 -22.20 50.06 59.82
CA THR A 284 -21.86 51.39 59.31
C THR A 284 -20.52 51.88 59.86
N GLN A 285 -19.81 52.58 58.96
CA GLN A 285 -18.57 53.36 59.09
C GLN A 285 -17.26 52.62 58.87
#